data_AF-A0A2S7YSH7-F1
#
_entry.id   AF-A0A2S7YSH7-F1
#
_cell.length_a   1.000
_cell.length_b   1.000
_cell.length_c   1.000
_cell.angle_alpha   90.00
_cell.angle_beta   90.00
_cell.angle_gamma   90.00
#
_symmetry.space_group_name_H-M   'P 1'
#
loop_
_entity.id
_entity.type
_entity.pdbx_description
1 polymer ?
#
loop_
_entity_poly.entity_id
_entity_poly.type
_entity_poly.pdbx_seq_one_letter_code
_entity_poly.pdbx_strand_id
1 'polypeptide(L)'
;MKSFISKLLLLFVFSVSLAQCAIAHTDDSGVLGGLENNPDLYSYLNNYNYSLFLADHRYGHHDMYISADKSVIVSIWDAPIRPDIFIIKPGYATNKGITVGMSRSDVEATYGPLVEYSIYQTPSEPYGEISEGYDKYSGYYIGEYVGAHNSGLSFVFNKYTDKVVLIRYKYDRHGSTTVLNDVKEYTLLPYLL
;
A
#
# COMPACT_ATOMS: atom_id res chain seq x y z
N MET A 1 -23.52 41.74 43.36
CA MET A 1 -24.38 40.62 42.91
C MET A 1 -24.38 40.58 41.40
N LYS A 2 -24.28 39.35 40.83
CA LYS A 2 -24.46 38.94 39.42
C LYS A 2 -23.23 39.02 38.49
N SER A 3 -22.43 37.96 38.57
CA SER A 3 -22.10 37.04 37.47
C SER A 3 -21.89 37.62 36.06
N PHE A 4 -20.64 37.64 35.58
CA PHE A 4 -20.29 37.41 34.18
C PHE A 4 -18.91 36.73 34.07
N ILE A 5 -18.78 35.54 34.66
CA ILE A 5 -17.69 34.61 34.31
C ILE A 5 -18.25 33.71 33.20
N SER A 6 -18.18 34.22 31.96
CA SER A 6 -18.54 33.46 30.77
C SER A 6 -17.30 32.83 30.17
N LYS A 7 -17.13 31.54 30.48
CA LYS A 7 -16.71 30.47 29.57
C LYS A 7 -15.76 30.89 28.43
N LEU A 8 -14.46 30.91 28.73
CA LEU A 8 -13.43 30.63 27.72
C LEU A 8 -12.41 29.65 28.30
N LEU A 9 -12.91 28.45 28.60
CA LEU A 9 -12.09 27.26 28.79
C LEU A 9 -11.97 26.62 27.40
N LEU A 10 -11.13 27.18 26.53
CA LEU A 10 -10.70 26.47 25.32
C LEU A 10 -9.31 25.91 25.60
N LEU A 11 -9.30 24.60 25.75
CA LEU A 11 -8.16 23.72 25.89
C LEU A 11 -6.98 24.14 25.01
N PHE A 12 -5.93 24.67 25.62
CA PHE A 12 -4.59 24.59 25.05
C PHE A 12 -4.01 23.24 25.46
N VAL A 13 -4.36 22.17 24.74
CA VAL A 13 -3.54 20.96 24.75
C VAL A 13 -2.44 21.21 23.74
N PHE A 14 -1.37 21.85 24.18
CA PHE A 14 -0.06 21.67 23.55
C PHE A 14 0.34 20.23 23.89
N SER A 15 -0.10 19.28 23.07
CA SER A 15 0.49 17.95 23.05
C SER A 15 1.89 18.12 22.49
N VAL A 16 2.86 18.20 23.39
CA VAL A 16 4.26 17.94 23.11
C VAL A 16 4.31 16.56 22.47
N SER A 17 4.32 16.50 21.14
CA SER A 17 4.75 15.30 20.44
C SER A 17 6.24 15.19 20.73
N LEU A 18 6.55 14.46 21.80
CA LEU A 18 7.87 13.90 22.00
C LEU A 18 8.28 13.30 20.66
N ALA A 19 9.38 13.83 20.12
CA ALA A 19 10.10 13.26 19.00
C ALA A 19 10.51 11.83 19.41
N GLN A 20 9.58 10.91 19.23
CA GLN A 20 9.83 9.50 19.22
C GLN A 20 10.48 9.29 17.87
N CYS A 21 11.78 9.03 17.86
CA CYS A 21 12.50 8.63 16.66
C CYS A 21 11.69 7.52 16.00
N ALA A 22 10.96 7.90 14.95
CA ALA A 22 10.05 7.02 14.25
C ALA A 22 10.95 6.10 13.45
N ILE A 23 11.30 4.95 14.05
CA ILE A 23 11.66 3.79 13.26
C ILE A 23 10.52 3.66 12.24
N ALA A 24 10.88 3.64 10.96
CA ALA A 24 9.95 3.43 9.86
C ALA A 24 9.24 2.10 10.07
N HIS A 25 8.20 2.09 10.88
CA HIS A 25 7.09 1.20 10.67
C HIS A 25 6.55 1.65 9.32
N THR A 26 7.02 1.01 8.25
CA THR A 26 6.12 0.73 7.13
C THR A 26 4.85 0.22 7.76
N ASP A 27 3.72 0.65 7.22
CA ASP A 27 2.41 0.24 7.67
C ASP A 27 2.45 -1.20 8.19
N ASP A 28 2.00 -1.39 9.44
CA ASP A 28 1.46 -2.68 9.80
C ASP A 28 0.49 -3.02 8.67
N SER A 29 0.74 -4.11 7.96
CA SER A 29 0.19 -4.37 6.63
C SER A 29 -1.34 -4.53 6.61
N GLY A 30 -1.98 -4.28 7.77
CA GLY A 30 -3.39 -4.24 8.17
C GLY A 30 -4.31 -3.30 7.44
N VAL A 31 -4.07 -3.07 6.16
CA VAL A 31 -4.73 -2.08 5.32
C VAL A 31 -6.17 -2.46 4.96
N LEU A 32 -6.65 -3.62 5.39
CA LEU A 32 -8.04 -4.03 5.27
C LEU A 32 -8.58 -4.68 6.56
N GLY A 33 -8.16 -4.15 7.71
CA GLY A 33 -8.55 -4.68 9.01
C GLY A 33 -7.77 -5.94 9.40
N GLY A 34 -6.47 -5.98 9.09
CA GLY A 34 -5.60 -7.11 9.40
C GLY A 34 -5.79 -8.32 8.48
N LEU A 35 -6.28 -8.12 7.25
CA LEU A 35 -6.59 -9.20 6.30
C LEU A 35 -5.41 -10.13 6.06
N GLU A 36 -4.23 -9.55 5.93
CA GLU A 36 -2.95 -10.22 5.77
C GLU A 36 -2.50 -11.04 6.99
N ASN A 37 -3.14 -10.82 8.14
CA ASN A 37 -2.93 -11.55 9.38
C ASN A 37 -4.13 -12.44 9.74
N ASN A 38 -5.11 -12.60 8.85
CA ASN A 38 -6.31 -13.37 9.12
C ASN A 38 -6.05 -14.89 8.90
N PRO A 39 -6.06 -15.72 9.97
CA PRO A 39 -5.84 -17.16 9.83
C PRO A 39 -6.98 -17.87 9.08
N ASP A 40 -8.15 -17.23 8.94
CA ASP A 40 -9.29 -17.71 8.18
C ASP A 40 -9.65 -16.76 7.03
N LEU A 41 -8.69 -16.62 6.11
CA LEU A 41 -8.78 -15.75 4.94
C LEU A 41 -10.02 -16.06 4.07
N TYR A 42 -10.34 -17.33 3.86
CA TYR A 42 -11.49 -17.71 3.04
C TYR A 42 -12.82 -17.30 3.67
N SER A 43 -13.00 -17.45 4.99
CA SER A 43 -14.19 -16.91 5.65
C SER A 43 -14.28 -15.40 5.55
N TYR A 44 -13.15 -14.67 5.65
CA TYR A 44 -13.15 -13.23 5.41
C TYR A 44 -13.63 -12.91 3.99
N LEU A 45 -13.01 -13.51 2.97
CA LEU A 45 -13.34 -13.26 1.58
C LEU A 45 -14.83 -13.52 1.30
N ASN A 46 -15.38 -14.60 1.85
CA ASN A 46 -16.80 -14.93 1.75
C ASN A 46 -17.68 -13.89 2.47
N ASN A 47 -17.35 -13.50 3.70
CA ASN A 47 -18.13 -12.56 4.50
C ASN A 47 -18.17 -11.15 3.89
N TYR A 48 -17.09 -10.74 3.21
CA TYR A 48 -16.99 -9.43 2.55
C TYR A 48 -17.33 -9.47 1.05
N ASN A 49 -17.95 -10.55 0.58
CA ASN A 49 -18.44 -10.71 -0.80
C ASN A 49 -17.35 -10.53 -1.87
N TYR A 50 -16.16 -11.07 -1.62
CA TYR A 50 -15.15 -11.22 -2.66
C TYR A 50 -15.54 -12.34 -3.61
N SER A 51 -15.23 -12.18 -4.89
CA SER A 51 -15.47 -13.16 -5.93
C SER A 51 -14.17 -13.63 -6.56
N LEU A 52 -14.10 -14.89 -6.97
CA LEU A 52 -12.94 -15.41 -7.68
C LEU A 52 -12.74 -14.64 -8.99
N PHE A 53 -11.57 -14.02 -9.13
CA PHE A 53 -11.16 -13.22 -10.28
C PHE A 53 -10.29 -14.04 -11.24
N LEU A 54 -9.35 -14.81 -10.69
CA LEU A 54 -8.43 -15.67 -11.43
C LEU A 54 -8.12 -16.91 -10.60
N ALA A 55 -7.97 -18.06 -11.26
CA ALA A 55 -7.43 -19.29 -10.69
C ALA A 55 -6.43 -19.89 -11.68
N ASP A 56 -5.17 -19.99 -11.28
CA ASP A 56 -4.11 -20.62 -12.07
C ASP A 56 -3.36 -21.63 -11.21
N HIS A 57 -3.59 -22.92 -11.47
CA HIS A 57 -3.01 -24.01 -10.67
C HIS A 57 -1.87 -24.74 -11.39
N ARG A 58 -1.31 -24.16 -12.46
CA ARG A 58 -0.31 -24.84 -13.31
C ARG A 58 1.03 -25.06 -12.63
N TYR A 59 1.41 -24.20 -11.69
CA TYR A 59 2.73 -24.21 -11.03
C TYR A 59 2.67 -24.10 -9.50
N GLY A 60 1.46 -24.18 -8.94
CA GLY A 60 1.14 -23.92 -7.53
C GLY A 60 -0.30 -23.44 -7.46
N HIS A 61 -0.94 -23.49 -6.29
CA HIS A 61 -2.29 -22.96 -6.09
C HIS A 61 -2.24 -21.44 -6.02
N HIS A 62 -2.50 -20.78 -7.14
CA HIS A 62 -2.66 -19.33 -7.22
C HIS A 62 -4.10 -18.94 -7.52
N ASP A 63 -4.77 -18.34 -6.54
CA ASP A 63 -6.10 -17.78 -6.69
C ASP A 63 -6.08 -16.29 -6.39
N MET A 64 -6.80 -15.51 -7.20
CA MET A 64 -7.03 -14.10 -6.94
C MET A 64 -8.52 -13.85 -6.77
N TYR A 65 -8.85 -13.04 -5.77
CA TYR A 65 -10.21 -12.68 -5.42
C TYR A 65 -10.39 -11.16 -5.52
N ILE A 66 -11.52 -10.69 -6.01
CA ILE A 66 -11.81 -9.26 -6.18
C ILE A 66 -13.04 -8.85 -5.37
N SER A 67 -12.95 -7.68 -4.73
CA SER A 67 -14.05 -7.08 -3.96
C SER A 67 -15.25 -6.78 -4.86
N ALA A 68 -16.45 -6.72 -4.28
CA ALA A 68 -17.69 -6.46 -5.02
C ALA A 68 -17.69 -5.14 -5.82
N ASP A 69 -17.02 -4.11 -5.30
CA ASP A 69 -16.86 -2.80 -5.96
C ASP A 69 -15.67 -2.74 -6.95
N LYS A 70 -14.92 -3.85 -7.06
CA LYS A 70 -13.77 -4.03 -7.93
C LYS A 70 -12.63 -3.05 -7.64
N SER A 71 -12.42 -2.74 -6.36
CA SER A 71 -11.40 -1.80 -5.89
C SER A 71 -10.22 -2.51 -5.25
N VAL A 72 -10.42 -3.71 -4.69
CA VAL A 72 -9.41 -4.49 -4.00
C VAL A 72 -9.30 -5.87 -4.62
N ILE A 73 -8.07 -6.32 -4.85
CA ILE A 73 -7.76 -7.68 -5.27
C ILE A 73 -6.85 -8.32 -4.22
N VAL A 74 -7.17 -9.56 -3.84
CA VAL A 74 -6.42 -10.37 -2.89
C VAL A 74 -5.85 -11.57 -3.65
N SER A 75 -4.53 -11.67 -3.69
CA SER A 75 -3.79 -12.73 -4.37
C SER A 75 -3.26 -13.73 -3.34
N ILE A 76 -3.62 -15.00 -3.51
CA ILE A 76 -3.34 -16.09 -2.60
C ILE A 76 -2.51 -17.14 -3.34
N TRP A 77 -1.29 -17.36 -2.87
CA TRP A 77 -0.45 -18.48 -3.30
C TRP A 77 -0.50 -19.62 -2.26
N ASP A 78 0.11 -20.77 -2.56
CA ASP A 78 0.06 -22.08 -1.85
C ASP A 78 -0.14 -22.06 -0.31
N ALA A 79 0.38 -21.05 0.39
CA ALA A 79 0.12 -20.81 1.81
C ALA A 79 -0.81 -19.58 2.01
N PRO A 80 -2.11 -19.78 2.30
CA PRO A 80 -3.11 -18.71 2.33
C PRO A 80 -3.01 -17.75 3.51
N ILE A 81 -1.98 -17.88 4.34
CA ILE A 81 -1.78 -17.08 5.55
C ILE A 81 -1.19 -15.69 5.26
N ARG A 82 -0.73 -15.43 4.02
CA ARG A 82 0.06 -14.23 3.67
C ARG A 82 -0.28 -13.74 2.25
N PRO A 83 -1.49 -13.20 2.03
CA PRO A 83 -1.90 -12.74 0.72
C PRO A 83 -1.16 -11.46 0.29
N ASP A 84 -0.96 -11.31 -1.02
CA ASP A 84 -0.63 -10.02 -1.63
C ASP A 84 -1.94 -9.27 -1.88
N ILE A 85 -2.00 -7.97 -1.55
CA ILE A 85 -3.22 -7.16 -1.67
C ILE A 85 -2.96 -6.01 -2.64
N PHE A 86 -3.83 -5.83 -3.62
CA PHE A 86 -3.79 -4.73 -4.58
C PHE A 86 -5.01 -3.84 -4.38
N ILE A 87 -4.80 -2.54 -4.20
CA ILE A 87 -5.86 -1.52 -4.23
C ILE A 87 -5.73 -0.77 -5.55
N ILE A 88 -6.76 -0.83 -6.38
CA ILE A 88 -6.75 -0.34 -7.76
C ILE A 88 -7.74 0.80 -8.02
N LYS A 89 -8.54 1.17 -7.01
CA LYS A 89 -9.47 2.31 -7.06
C LYS A 89 -9.50 3.07 -5.73
N PRO A 90 -9.91 4.36 -5.74
CA PRO A 90 -10.11 5.13 -4.52
C PRO A 90 -11.18 4.49 -3.61
N GLY A 91 -11.10 4.77 -2.31
CA GLY A 91 -12.10 4.32 -1.31
C GLY A 91 -11.53 3.37 -0.25
N TYR A 92 -10.35 2.80 -0.51
CA TYR A 92 -9.54 2.09 0.46
C TYR A 92 -8.26 2.86 0.67
N ALA A 93 -7.84 2.98 1.93
CA ALA A 93 -6.67 3.75 2.30
C ALA A 93 -5.67 2.88 3.05
N THR A 94 -4.40 3.18 2.88
CA THR A 94 -3.35 2.69 3.74
C THR A 94 -3.63 3.04 5.21
N ASN A 95 -2.97 2.40 6.17
CA ASN A 95 -3.22 2.73 7.59
C ASN A 95 -2.79 4.18 7.94
N LYS A 96 -1.93 4.81 7.11
CA LYS A 96 -1.55 6.23 7.18
C LYS A 96 -2.40 7.14 6.28
N GLY A 97 -3.45 6.61 5.66
CA GLY A 97 -4.47 7.39 4.96
C GLY A 97 -4.20 7.65 3.47
N ILE A 98 -3.17 7.04 2.87
CA ILE A 98 -2.95 7.17 1.43
C ILE A 98 -3.95 6.31 0.65
N THR A 99 -4.56 6.88 -0.39
CA THR A 99 -5.49 6.17 -1.27
C THR A 99 -5.11 6.37 -2.73
N VAL A 100 -5.62 5.50 -3.61
CA VAL A 100 -5.51 5.68 -5.06
C VAL A 100 -6.10 7.04 -5.44
N GLY A 101 -5.36 7.79 -6.26
CA GLY A 101 -5.69 9.16 -6.68
C GLY A 101 -4.97 10.27 -5.92
N MET A 102 -4.32 9.97 -4.79
CA MET A 102 -3.45 10.93 -4.09
C MET A 102 -2.13 11.16 -4.84
N SER A 103 -1.48 12.29 -4.59
CA SER A 103 -0.26 12.69 -5.28
C SER A 103 0.97 11.95 -4.74
N ARG A 104 2.05 11.90 -5.53
CA ARG A 104 3.37 11.47 -5.05
C ARG A 104 3.82 12.27 -3.83
N SER A 105 3.60 13.59 -3.84
CA SER A 105 3.97 14.43 -2.70
C SER A 105 3.23 14.06 -1.42
N ASP A 106 1.97 13.62 -1.49
CA ASP A 106 1.24 13.13 -0.32
C ASP A 106 1.89 11.86 0.23
N VAL A 107 2.32 10.95 -0.66
CA VAL A 107 3.03 9.72 -0.29
C VAL A 107 4.37 10.04 0.38
N GLU A 108 5.19 10.88 -0.25
CA GLU A 108 6.51 11.24 0.28
C GLU A 108 6.43 12.02 1.61
N ALA A 109 5.41 12.86 1.78
CA ALA A 109 5.14 13.54 3.05
C ALA A 109 4.74 12.56 4.16
N THR A 110 4.10 11.44 3.81
CA THR A 110 3.58 10.45 4.77
C THR A 110 4.60 9.36 5.12
N TYR A 111 5.39 8.92 4.14
CA TYR A 111 6.28 7.77 4.26
C TYR A 111 7.77 8.10 4.18
N GLY A 112 8.12 9.34 3.85
CA GLY A 112 9.49 9.76 3.58
C GLY A 112 9.80 9.79 2.08
N PRO A 113 10.93 10.39 1.71
CA PRO A 113 11.29 10.62 0.31
C PRO A 113 11.46 9.32 -0.47
N LEU A 114 11.14 9.37 -1.77
CA LEU A 114 11.51 8.33 -2.72
C LEU A 114 12.86 8.68 -3.35
N VAL A 115 13.83 7.78 -3.26
CA VAL A 115 15.19 7.97 -3.80
C VAL A 115 15.54 6.82 -4.74
N GLU A 116 16.41 7.09 -5.71
CA GLU A 116 16.97 6.02 -6.54
C GLU A 116 17.83 5.09 -5.68
N TYR A 117 17.65 3.78 -5.87
CA TYR A 117 18.45 2.79 -5.16
C TYR A 117 19.94 2.99 -5.41
N SER A 118 20.72 2.98 -4.33
CA SER A 118 22.18 2.96 -4.41
C SER A 118 22.74 2.05 -3.33
N ILE A 119 23.66 1.17 -3.73
CA ILE A 119 24.40 0.30 -2.80
C ILE A 119 25.26 1.08 -1.79
N TYR A 120 25.46 2.38 -2.04
CA TYR A 120 26.24 3.29 -1.19
C TYR A 120 25.37 4.23 -0.36
N GLN A 121 24.04 4.13 -0.45
CA GLN A 121 23.15 4.86 0.45
C GLN A 121 23.16 4.19 1.81
N THR A 122 23.50 4.98 2.84
CA THR A 122 23.25 4.66 4.25
C THR A 122 22.27 5.69 4.79
N PRO A 123 20.97 5.55 4.47
CA PRO A 123 19.98 6.56 4.82
C PRO A 123 19.81 6.61 6.33
N SER A 124 19.83 7.83 6.88
CA SER A 124 19.63 8.11 8.29
C SER A 124 18.15 8.24 8.67
N GLU A 125 17.26 8.33 7.68
CA GLU A 125 15.82 8.57 7.81
C GLU A 125 15.03 7.56 6.95
N PRO A 126 13.74 7.32 7.25
CA PRO A 126 12.85 6.50 6.42
C PRO A 126 12.84 6.97 4.96
N TYR A 127 12.96 6.03 4.02
CA TYR A 127 12.91 6.31 2.59
C TYR A 127 12.24 5.15 1.86
N GLY A 128 11.78 5.42 0.64
CA GLY A 128 11.41 4.39 -0.32
C GLY A 128 12.31 4.44 -1.54
N GLU A 129 12.33 3.35 -2.29
CA GLU A 129 13.07 3.24 -3.54
C GLU A 129 12.16 3.61 -4.71
N ILE A 130 12.63 4.50 -5.59
CA ILE A 130 11.96 4.80 -6.85
C ILE A 130 12.56 3.98 -7.99
N SER A 131 11.70 3.45 -8.86
CA SER A 131 12.11 2.79 -10.09
C SER A 131 11.17 3.11 -11.24
N GLU A 132 11.73 3.14 -12.44
CA GLU A 132 10.98 3.43 -13.65
C GLU A 132 10.21 2.21 -14.17
N GLY A 133 9.03 2.45 -14.73
CA GLY A 133 8.32 1.44 -15.49
C GLY A 133 9.06 1.07 -16.77
N TYR A 134 8.85 -0.14 -17.26
CA TYR A 134 9.54 -0.70 -18.42
C TYR A 134 8.56 -1.11 -19.53
N ASP A 135 9.06 -1.26 -20.76
CA ASP A 135 8.27 -1.70 -21.92
C ASP A 135 6.96 -0.88 -22.09
N LYS A 136 5.81 -1.54 -22.26
CA LYS A 136 4.48 -0.92 -22.40
C LYS A 136 3.97 -0.22 -21.13
N TYR A 137 4.67 -0.37 -20.00
CA TYR A 137 4.36 0.28 -18.73
C TYR A 137 5.32 1.44 -18.43
N SER A 138 6.09 1.91 -19.42
CA SER A 138 7.00 3.05 -19.28
C SER A 138 6.32 4.37 -18.90
N GLY A 139 5.00 4.51 -19.08
CA GLY A 139 4.21 5.63 -18.58
C GLY A 139 3.95 5.62 -17.05
N TYR A 140 4.49 4.64 -16.33
CA TYR A 140 4.41 4.53 -14.87
C TYR A 140 5.79 4.58 -14.22
N TYR A 141 5.84 4.97 -12.95
CA TYR A 141 6.98 4.69 -12.06
C TYR A 141 6.46 4.10 -10.74
N ILE A 142 7.36 3.45 -10.01
CA ILE A 142 7.07 2.73 -8.77
C ILE A 142 7.82 3.42 -7.64
N GLY A 143 7.14 3.67 -6.52
CA GLY A 143 7.79 3.92 -5.24
C GLY A 143 7.55 2.75 -4.30
N GLU A 144 8.59 2.14 -3.76
CA GLU A 144 8.47 0.99 -2.83
C GLU A 144 9.09 1.30 -1.48
N TYR A 145 8.33 1.10 -0.41
CA TYR A 145 8.79 1.17 0.97
C TYR A 145 8.89 -0.24 1.56
N VAL A 146 9.95 -0.50 2.31
CA VAL A 146 10.29 -1.83 2.82
C VAL A 146 10.20 -1.87 4.33
N GLY A 147 9.45 -2.84 4.83
CA GLY A 147 9.21 -3.00 6.25
C GLY A 147 10.25 -3.81 7.00
N ALA A 148 10.18 -3.71 8.33
CA ALA A 148 11.08 -4.42 9.25
C ALA A 148 11.05 -5.94 9.09
N HIS A 149 9.97 -6.50 8.54
CA HIS A 149 9.80 -7.93 8.29
C HIS A 149 9.94 -8.32 6.81
N ASN A 150 10.64 -7.50 6.01
CA ASN A 150 10.77 -7.67 4.56
C ASN A 150 9.43 -7.60 3.79
N SER A 151 8.41 -6.97 4.39
CA SER A 151 7.17 -6.62 3.71
C SER A 151 7.40 -5.47 2.74
N GLY A 152 6.60 -5.41 1.68
CA GLY A 152 6.65 -4.36 0.67
C GLY A 152 5.35 -3.57 0.61
N LEU A 153 5.48 -2.25 0.57
CA LEU A 153 4.40 -1.34 0.23
C LEU A 153 4.80 -0.60 -1.05
N SER A 154 4.20 -0.98 -2.17
CA SER A 154 4.47 -0.38 -3.46
C SER A 154 3.34 0.56 -3.87
N PHE A 155 3.69 1.76 -4.30
CA PHE A 155 2.81 2.71 -4.97
C PHE A 155 3.20 2.77 -6.45
N VAL A 156 2.24 2.49 -7.33
CA VAL A 156 2.41 2.73 -8.77
C VAL A 156 1.81 4.09 -9.08
N PHE A 157 2.59 4.94 -9.75
CA PHE A 157 2.20 6.28 -10.10
C PHE A 157 2.09 6.45 -11.61
N ASN A 158 1.06 7.16 -12.05
CA ASN A 158 0.96 7.62 -13.43
C ASN A 158 1.86 8.85 -13.64
N LYS A 159 2.88 8.73 -14.50
CA LYS A 159 3.88 9.79 -14.77
C LYS A 159 3.28 11.12 -15.20
N TYR A 160 2.18 11.08 -15.94
CA TYR A 160 1.58 12.27 -16.53
C TYR A 160 0.73 13.05 -15.53
N THR A 161 0.28 12.39 -14.45
CA THR A 161 -0.58 13.00 -13.43
C THR A 161 0.08 13.10 -12.06
N ASP A 162 1.19 12.41 -11.86
CA ASP A 162 1.92 12.30 -10.59
C ASP A 162 1.04 11.77 -9.44
N LYS A 163 0.08 10.90 -9.78
CA LYS A 163 -0.91 10.33 -8.85
C LYS A 163 -0.79 8.82 -8.75
N VAL A 164 -1.05 8.32 -7.54
CA VAL A 164 -1.17 6.89 -7.24
C VAL A 164 -2.31 6.30 -8.06
N VAL A 165 -2.03 5.23 -8.80
CA VAL A 165 -3.02 4.46 -9.57
C VAL A 165 -3.20 3.05 -9.06
N LEU A 166 -2.23 2.53 -8.30
CA LEU A 166 -2.30 1.23 -7.64
C LEU A 166 -1.45 1.25 -6.39
N ILE A 167 -1.92 0.58 -5.34
CA ILE A 167 -1.16 0.29 -4.12
C ILE A 167 -1.06 -1.23 -4.00
N ARG A 168 0.15 -1.77 -3.77
CA ARG A 168 0.37 -3.19 -3.48
C ARG A 168 0.94 -3.35 -2.08
N TYR A 169 0.29 -4.17 -1.27
CA TYR A 169 0.87 -4.77 -0.08
C TYR A 169 1.39 -6.14 -0.42
N LYS A 170 2.64 -6.37 -0.04
CA LYS A 170 3.29 -7.66 -0.14
C LYS A 170 3.77 -8.07 1.23
N TYR A 171 3.36 -9.24 1.68
CA TYR A 171 3.74 -9.71 3.01
C TYR A 171 5.25 -9.98 3.11
N ASP A 172 5.82 -10.63 2.10
CA ASP A 172 7.25 -10.96 2.03
C ASP A 172 7.79 -10.76 0.60
N ARG A 173 8.81 -9.91 0.45
CA ARG A 173 9.44 -9.59 -0.83
C ARG A 173 10.46 -10.64 -1.29
N HIS A 174 10.78 -11.67 -0.50
CA HIS A 174 11.82 -12.64 -0.84
C HIS A 174 11.63 -13.25 -2.25
N GLY A 175 12.61 -13.04 -3.14
CA GLY A 175 12.58 -13.54 -4.52
C GLY A 175 11.50 -12.93 -5.42
N SER A 176 10.87 -11.83 -4.99
CA SER A 176 9.70 -11.26 -5.64
C SER A 176 10.00 -10.56 -6.95
N THR A 177 9.04 -10.69 -7.86
CA THR A 177 8.84 -9.82 -9.01
C THR A 177 8.44 -8.40 -8.58
N THR A 178 8.75 -7.40 -9.41
CA THR A 178 8.32 -6.01 -9.17
C THR A 178 6.80 -5.91 -9.33
N VAL A 179 6.17 -4.91 -8.71
CA VAL A 179 4.71 -4.70 -8.83
C VAL A 179 4.25 -4.57 -10.28
N LEU A 180 5.09 -4.06 -11.18
CA LEU A 180 4.74 -3.96 -12.60
C LEU A 180 4.73 -5.31 -13.34
N ASN A 181 5.46 -6.32 -12.86
CA ASN A 181 5.31 -7.68 -13.38
C ASN A 181 3.92 -8.22 -13.07
N ASP A 182 3.45 -8.05 -11.83
CA ASP A 182 2.11 -8.48 -11.41
C ASP A 182 1.03 -7.71 -12.19
N VAL A 183 1.21 -6.40 -12.36
CA VAL A 183 0.34 -5.57 -13.20
C VAL A 183 0.24 -6.09 -14.63
N LYS A 184 1.37 -6.49 -15.22
CA LYS A 184 1.43 -7.06 -16.57
C LYS A 184 0.75 -8.42 -16.64
N GLU A 185 1.07 -9.30 -15.70
CA GLU A 185 0.59 -10.68 -15.68
C GLU A 185 -0.93 -10.74 -15.50
N TYR A 186 -1.46 -9.92 -14.59
CA TYR A 186 -2.89 -9.93 -14.24
C TYR A 186 -3.68 -8.81 -14.92
N THR A 187 -3.05 -8.04 -15.81
CA THR A 187 -3.67 -6.92 -16.55
C THR A 187 -4.36 -5.91 -15.61
N LEU A 188 -3.68 -5.53 -14.52
CA LEU A 188 -4.29 -4.69 -13.46
C LEU A 188 -4.39 -3.22 -13.83
N LEU A 189 -3.51 -2.74 -14.72
CA LEU A 189 -3.49 -1.37 -15.20
C LEU A 189 -3.41 -1.35 -16.74
N PRO A 190 -4.01 -0.33 -17.38
CA PRO A 190 -3.87 -0.13 -18.82
C PRO A 190 -2.43 0.26 -19.18
N TYR A 191 -2.13 0.28 -20.48
CA TYR A 191 -0.92 0.95 -20.96
C TYR A 191 -1.17 2.45 -21.05
N LEU A 192 -0.18 3.24 -20.66
CA LEU A 192 -0.17 4.69 -20.90
C LEU A 192 0.83 4.96 -22.02
N LEU A 193 0.34 5.59 -23.08
CA LEU A 193 1.13 6.03 -24.24
C LEU A 193 1.48 7.51 -24.04
#